data_AF-A0A974E366-F1
#
_entry.id   AF-A0A974E366-F1
#
_cell.length_a   1.000
_cell.length_b   1.000
_cell.length_c   1.000
_cell.angle_alpha   90.00
_cell.angle_beta   90.00
_cell.angle_gamma   90.00
#
_symmetry.space_group_name_H-M   'P 1'
#
loop_
_entity.id
_entity.type
_entity.pdbx_description
1 polymer ?
#
loop_
_entity_poly.entity_id
_entity_poly.type
_entity_poly.pdbx_seq_one_letter_code
_entity_poly.pdbx_strand_id
1 'polypeptide(L)'
;PKMTGVECVEGMAAGLYEELFASIVALINRCLSSTLLTLASIMVVDITGFQNPRHQKLERAATFEELCHNYVQERLQCLFYSRTFLHPLERFQEENIEVAFEPPQDIPFAAVSVIDQTSSQ
;
A
#
# COMPACT_ATOMS: atom_id res chain seq x y z
N PRO A 1 -7.45 30.69 1.33
CA PRO A 1 -8.24 30.78 0.07
C PRO A 1 -9.69 30.39 0.35
N LYS A 2 -10.69 31.08 -0.24
CA LYS A 2 -12.09 30.68 -0.14
C LYS A 2 -12.41 29.72 -1.29
N MET A 3 -13.04 28.58 -0.99
CA MET A 3 -13.53 27.67 -2.03
C MET A 3 -14.63 28.33 -2.86
N THR A 4 -14.61 28.07 -4.16
CA THR A 4 -15.63 28.46 -5.10
C THR A 4 -16.87 27.58 -4.97
N GLY A 5 -18.02 28.04 -5.45
CA GLY A 5 -19.25 27.24 -5.44
C GLY A 5 -19.13 25.93 -6.22
N VAL A 6 -18.33 25.91 -7.29
CA VAL A 6 -18.07 24.70 -8.09
C VAL A 6 -17.28 23.68 -7.27
N GLU A 7 -16.18 24.09 -6.64
CA GLU A 7 -15.37 23.22 -5.77
C GLU A 7 -16.19 22.63 -4.61
N CYS A 8 -17.14 23.40 -4.06
CA CYS A 8 -18.04 22.90 -3.01
C CYS A 8 -18.97 21.80 -3.52
N VAL A 9 -19.54 21.94 -4.73
CA VAL A 9 -20.42 20.93 -5.33
C VAL A 9 -19.64 19.68 -5.73
N GLU A 10 -18.43 19.85 -6.26
CA GLU A 10 -17.52 18.74 -6.59
C GLU A 10 -17.14 17.96 -5.33
N GLY A 11 -16.78 18.66 -4.24
CA GLY A 11 -16.49 18.02 -2.95
C GLY A 11 -17.70 17.28 -2.37
N MET A 12 -18.91 17.85 -2.49
CA MET A 12 -20.14 17.17 -2.07
C MET A 12 -20.42 15.91 -2.89
N ALA A 13 -20.22 15.98 -4.21
CA ALA A 13 -20.40 14.83 -5.08
C ALA A 13 -19.39 13.71 -4.79
N ALA A 14 -18.12 14.07 -4.58
CA ALA A 14 -17.06 13.13 -4.20
C ALA A 14 -17.37 12.44 -2.86
N GLY A 15 -17.76 13.21 -1.84
CA GLY A 15 -18.12 12.66 -0.52
C GLY A 15 -19.34 11.75 -0.55
N LEU A 16 -20.38 12.10 -1.32
CA LEU A 16 -21.56 11.24 -1.48
C LEU A 16 -21.21 9.92 -2.20
N TYR A 17 -20.31 9.97 -3.20
CA TYR A 17 -19.86 8.79 -3.89
C TYR A 17 -19.04 7.87 -2.96
N GLU A 18 -18.14 8.46 -2.17
CA GLU A 18 -17.33 7.73 -1.19
C GLU A 18 -18.20 6.99 -0.17
N GLU A 19 -19.19 7.66 0.43
CA GLU A 19 -20.14 7.07 1.39
C GLU A 19 -20.99 5.95 0.76
N LEU A 20 -21.46 6.15 -0.47
CA LEU A 20 -22.20 5.13 -1.20
C LEU A 20 -21.33 3.90 -1.47
N PHE A 21 -20.09 4.10 -1.94
CA PHE A 21 -19.17 3.02 -2.22
C PHE A 21 -18.82 2.24 -0.95
N ALA A 22 -18.50 2.92 0.14
CA ALA A 22 -18.25 2.30 1.45
C ALA A 22 -19.45 1.49 1.93
N SER A 23 -20.67 2.04 1.77
CA SER A 23 -21.92 1.34 2.12
C SER A 23 -22.12 0.06 1.29
N ILE A 24 -21.84 0.10 -0.02
CA ILE A 24 -21.93 -1.08 -0.90
C ILE A 24 -20.92 -2.14 -0.46
N VAL A 25 -19.66 -1.78 -0.23
CA VAL A 25 -18.62 -2.70 0.23
C VAL A 25 -19.01 -3.34 1.57
N ALA A 26 -19.53 -2.54 2.51
CA ALA A 26 -20.01 -3.04 3.79
C ALA A 26 -21.17 -4.04 3.64
N LEU A 27 -22.13 -3.77 2.75
CA LEU A 27 -23.23 -4.69 2.46
C LEU A 27 -22.74 -5.99 1.83
N ILE A 28 -21.82 -5.93 0.86
CA ILE A 28 -21.21 -7.10 0.24
C ILE A 28 -20.50 -7.95 1.31
N ASN A 29 -19.64 -7.33 2.11
CA ASN A 29 -18.92 -8.01 3.19
C ASN A 29 -19.87 -8.64 4.21
N ARG A 30 -20.97 -7.96 4.55
CA ARG A 30 -22.00 -8.52 5.44
C ARG A 30 -22.68 -9.75 4.82
N CYS A 31 -22.98 -9.73 3.52
CA CYS A 31 -23.58 -10.86 2.81
C CYS A 31 -22.63 -12.06 2.67
N LEU A 32 -21.32 -11.81 2.59
CA LEU A 32 -20.29 -12.85 2.52
C LEU A 32 -19.83 -13.35 3.91
N SER A 33 -20.19 -12.64 4.98
CA SER A 33 -19.80 -12.99 6.33
C SER A 33 -20.43 -14.32 6.77
N SER A 34 -19.61 -15.22 7.31
CA SER A 34 -20.04 -16.51 7.84
C SER A 34 -19.90 -16.55 9.36
N THR A 35 -20.80 -17.25 10.05
CA THR A 35 -20.71 -17.51 11.49
C THR A 35 -19.88 -18.75 11.83
N LEU A 36 -19.44 -19.49 10.82
CA LEU A 36 -18.61 -20.68 10.99
C LEU A 36 -17.18 -20.30 11.36
N LEU A 37 -16.50 -21.19 12.10
CA LEU A 37 -15.10 -21.02 12.47
C LEU A 37 -14.22 -21.10 11.21
N THR A 38 -13.45 -20.04 10.95
CA THR A 38 -12.47 -20.01 9.85
C THR A 38 -11.14 -20.59 10.34
N LEU A 39 -10.72 -21.73 9.79
CA LEU A 39 -9.44 -22.36 10.13
C LEU A 39 -8.23 -21.69 9.46
N ALA A 40 -8.42 -21.20 8.23
CA ALA A 40 -7.41 -20.48 7.46
C ALA A 40 -8.08 -19.55 6.46
N SER A 41 -7.39 -18.47 6.07
CA SER A 41 -7.84 -17.54 5.04
C SER A 41 -6.71 -17.27 4.05
N ILE A 42 -7.10 -16.94 2.82
CA ILE A 42 -6.19 -16.45 1.78
C ILE A 42 -6.62 -15.02 1.46
N MET A 43 -5.68 -14.10 1.57
CA MET A 43 -5.88 -12.69 1.20
C MET A 43 -5.23 -12.45 -0.16
N VAL A 44 -6.02 -11.93 -1.10
CA VAL A 44 -5.52 -11.46 -2.40
C VAL A 44 -5.52 -9.94 -2.36
N VAL A 45 -4.38 -9.33 -2.66
CA VAL A 45 -4.20 -7.88 -2.66
C VAL A 45 -4.01 -7.43 -4.10
N ASP A 46 -4.90 -6.55 -4.56
CA ASP A 46 -4.82 -5.88 -5.87
C ASP A 46 -4.66 -4.38 -5.63
N ILE A 47 -3.52 -3.83 -6.04
CA ILE A 47 -3.17 -2.43 -5.84
C ILE A 47 -2.59 -1.83 -7.12
N THR A 48 -2.71 -0.51 -7.22
CA THR A 48 -2.09 0.23 -8.31
C THR A 48 -0.56 0.16 -8.22
N GLY A 49 0.11 0.16 -9.37
CA GLY A 49 1.56 0.26 -9.42
C GLY A 49 2.07 1.66 -9.05
N PHE A 50 3.39 1.84 -9.05
CA PHE A 50 4.02 3.13 -8.74
C PHE A 50 3.55 4.25 -9.69
N GLN A 51 3.06 5.34 -9.11
CA GLN A 51 2.50 6.50 -9.79
C GLN A 51 3.46 7.68 -9.73
N ASN A 52 4.05 8.04 -10.88
CA ASN A 52 4.86 9.25 -11.02
C ASN A 52 4.29 10.11 -12.14
N PRO A 53 3.79 11.33 -11.85
CA PRO A 53 3.24 12.23 -12.86
C PRO A 53 4.21 12.49 -14.03
N ARG A 54 5.52 12.50 -13.75
CA ARG A 54 6.55 12.70 -14.78
C ARG A 54 6.61 11.53 -15.78
N HIS A 55 6.29 10.31 -15.38
CA HIS A 55 6.19 9.17 -16.31
C HIS A 55 5.04 9.34 -17.30
N GLN A 56 4.03 10.14 -16.95
CA GLN A 56 2.89 10.48 -17.80
C GLN A 56 3.08 11.82 -18.53
N LYS A 57 4.30 12.38 -18.54
CA LYS A 57 4.63 13.69 -19.14
C LYS A 57 3.84 14.85 -18.51
N LEU A 58 3.40 14.71 -17.27
CA LEU A 58 2.80 15.79 -16.50
C LEU A 58 3.90 16.56 -15.78
N GLU A 59 4.03 17.85 -16.08
CA GLU A 59 4.97 18.79 -15.45
C GLU A 59 4.44 19.24 -14.08
N ARG A 60 4.15 18.29 -13.18
CA ARG A 60 3.70 18.57 -11.79
C ARG A 60 4.34 17.62 -10.78
N ALA A 61 4.34 18.03 -9.52
CA ALA A 61 4.67 17.15 -8.40
C ALA A 61 3.55 16.10 -8.17
N ALA A 62 3.89 15.01 -7.48
CA ALA A 62 2.92 14.04 -7.02
C ALA A 62 1.95 14.66 -6.01
N THR A 63 0.68 14.26 -6.07
CA THR A 63 -0.32 14.63 -5.05
C THR A 63 -0.11 13.80 -3.78
N PHE A 64 -0.79 14.19 -2.71
CA PHE A 64 -0.81 13.39 -1.48
C PHE A 64 -1.43 11.99 -1.70
N GLU A 65 -2.46 11.89 -2.55
CA GLU A 65 -3.08 10.60 -2.90
C GLU A 65 -2.09 9.68 -3.63
N GLU A 66 -1.34 10.20 -4.60
CA GLU A 66 -0.28 9.45 -5.29
C GLU A 66 0.84 9.04 -4.33
N LEU A 67 1.18 9.88 -3.34
CA LEU A 67 2.11 9.51 -2.28
C LEU A 67 1.58 8.34 -1.43
N CYS A 68 0.29 8.34 -1.06
CA CYS A 68 -0.32 7.24 -0.32
C CYS A 68 -0.27 5.92 -1.10
N HIS A 69 -0.60 5.94 -2.39
CA HIS A 69 -0.49 4.76 -3.26
C HIS A 69 0.96 4.25 -3.35
N ASN A 70 1.91 5.15 -3.58
CA ASN A 70 3.32 4.80 -3.68
C ASN A 70 3.89 4.25 -2.37
N TYR A 71 3.48 4.80 -1.23
CA TYR A 71 3.90 4.31 0.09
C TYR A 71 3.39 2.88 0.36
N VAL A 72 2.13 2.58 0.02
CA VAL A 72 1.60 1.22 0.12
C VAL A 72 2.36 0.26 -0.79
N GLN A 73 2.69 0.70 -2.02
CA GLN A 73 3.49 -0.09 -2.95
C GLN A 73 4.89 -0.38 -2.40
N GLU A 74 5.57 0.62 -1.82
CA GLU A 74 6.89 0.45 -1.21
C GLU A 74 6.84 -0.50 -0.01
N ARG A 75 5.80 -0.42 0.82
CA ARG A 75 5.55 -1.36 1.93
C ARG A 75 5.39 -2.80 1.46
N LEU A 76 4.68 -3.01 0.34
CA LEU A 76 4.52 -4.34 -0.25
C LEU A 76 5.83 -4.86 -0.85
N GLN A 77 6.65 -3.99 -1.43
CA GLN A 77 8.01 -4.36 -1.85
C GLN A 77 8.89 -4.75 -0.66
N CYS A 78 8.82 -4.02 0.47
CA CYS A 78 9.47 -4.42 1.72
C CYS A 78 9.02 -5.81 2.19
N LEU A 79 7.71 -6.06 2.20
CA LEU A 79 7.16 -7.37 2.58
C LEU A 79 7.65 -8.48 1.65
N PHE A 80 7.64 -8.25 0.34
CA PHE A 80 8.16 -9.18 -0.65
C PHE A 80 9.63 -9.46 -0.42
N TYR A 81 10.45 -8.42 -0.20
CA TYR A 81 11.87 -8.58 0.06
C TYR A 81 12.14 -9.43 1.31
N SER A 82 11.48 -9.11 2.43
CA SER A 82 11.63 -9.87 3.67
C SER A 82 11.20 -11.33 3.52
N ARG A 83 10.09 -11.59 2.82
CA ARG A 83 9.55 -12.94 2.68
C ARG A 83 10.34 -13.79 1.68
N THR A 84 10.82 -13.19 0.59
CA THR A 84 11.48 -13.89 -0.51
C THR A 84 12.97 -14.06 -0.28
N PHE A 85 13.63 -13.11 0.41
CA PHE A 85 15.07 -13.14 0.60
C PHE A 85 15.47 -13.31 2.06
N LEU A 86 15.04 -12.42 2.96
CA LEU A 86 15.53 -12.42 4.34
C LEU A 86 15.17 -13.69 5.10
N HIS A 87 13.89 -14.05 5.16
CA HIS A 87 13.45 -15.24 5.89
C HIS A 87 14.05 -16.55 5.37
N PRO A 88 14.11 -16.81 4.05
CA PRO A 88 14.81 -17.97 3.54
C PRO A 88 16.30 -17.97 3.90
N LEU A 89 16.97 -16.82 3.80
CA LEU A 89 18.39 -16.71 4.14
C LEU A 89 18.66 -16.97 5.62
N GLU A 90 17.81 -16.45 6.52
CA GLU A 90 17.85 -16.75 7.97
C GLU A 90 17.72 -18.26 8.21
N ARG A 91 16.78 -18.93 7.54
CA ARG A 91 16.60 -20.38 7.65
C ARG A 91 17.80 -21.17 7.13
N PHE A 92 18.39 -20.75 6.02
CA PHE A 92 19.61 -21.42 5.51
C PHE A 92 20.77 -21.28 6.50
N GLN A 93 20.90 -20.14 7.17
CA GLN A 93 21.89 -19.96 8.24
C GLN A 93 21.61 -20.88 9.44
N GLU A 94 20.35 -20.99 9.88
CA GLU A 94 19.95 -21.91 10.97
C GLU A 94 20.23 -23.38 10.63
N GLU A 95 20.01 -23.76 9.36
CA GLU A 95 20.24 -25.11 8.85
C GLU A 95 21.72 -25.37 8.48
N ASN A 96 22.62 -24.39 8.68
CA ASN A 96 24.04 -24.43 8.30
C ASN A 96 24.27 -24.73 6.80
N ILE A 97 23.41 -24.20 5.95
CA ILE A 97 23.51 -24.32 4.50
C ILE A 97 24.15 -23.04 3.96
N GLU A 98 25.32 -23.18 3.33
CA GLU A 98 26.01 -22.06 2.70
C GLU A 98 25.32 -21.69 1.38
N VAL A 99 24.86 -20.45 1.28
CA VAL A 99 24.21 -19.90 0.08
C VAL A 99 24.91 -18.61 -0.31
N ALA A 100 25.42 -18.56 -1.54
CA ALA A 100 25.90 -17.32 -2.13
C ALA A 100 24.70 -16.43 -2.46
N PHE A 101 24.55 -15.33 -1.72
CA PHE A 101 23.48 -14.35 -1.91
C PHE A 101 24.09 -12.97 -2.12
N GLU A 102 23.71 -12.32 -3.22
CA GLU A 102 24.04 -10.92 -3.49
C GLU A 102 22.75 -10.10 -3.38
N PRO A 103 22.67 -9.15 -2.43
CA PRO A 103 21.46 -8.36 -2.26
C PRO A 103 21.23 -7.44 -3.46
N PRO A 104 19.97 -7.15 -3.81
CA PRO A 104 19.64 -6.12 -4.79
C PRO A 104 20.23 -4.77 -4.42
N GLN A 105 20.53 -3.94 -5.43
CA GLN A 105 21.11 -2.61 -5.23
C GLN A 105 20.19 -1.67 -4.43
N ASP A 106 18.88 -1.75 -4.68
CA ASP A 106 17.89 -0.91 -4.02
C ASP A 106 17.05 -1.74 -3.06
N ILE A 107 17.10 -1.37 -1.78
CA ILE A 107 16.33 -2.01 -0.72
C ILE A 107 15.23 -1.02 -0.26
N PRO A 108 13.95 -1.41 -0.30
CA PRO A 108 12.83 -0.48 -0.11
C PRO A 108 12.70 0.08 1.33
N PHE A 109 13.45 -0.45 2.30
CA PHE A 109 13.36 -0.04 3.71
C PHE A 109 13.73 1.41 3.94
N ALA A 110 14.68 1.96 3.19
CA ALA A 110 15.14 3.34 3.38
C ALA A 110 14.00 4.33 3.13
N ALA A 111 13.31 4.21 1.99
CA ALA A 111 12.19 5.08 1.62
C ALA A 111 11.01 4.97 2.61
N VAL A 112 10.66 3.74 3.00
CA VAL A 112 9.62 3.48 4.01
C VAL A 112 9.98 4.08 5.36
N SER A 113 11.23 3.92 5.81
CA SER A 113 11.65 4.36 7.15
C SER A 113 11.55 5.86 7.36
N VAL A 114 11.66 6.67 6.30
CA VAL A 114 11.51 8.13 6.38
C VAL A 114 10.07 8.52 6.69
N ILE A 115 9.10 7.75 6.19
CA ILE A 115 7.66 8.00 6.40
C ILE A 115 7.20 7.37 7.72
N ASP A 116 7.74 6.21 8.10
CA ASP A 116 7.38 5.50 9.33
C ASP A 116 7.89 6.18 10.61
N GLN A 117 8.84 7.11 10.49
CA GLN A 117 9.35 7.86 11.64
C GLN A 117 8.24 8.69 12.28
N THR A 118 7.79 8.26 13.47
CA THR A 118 6.95 9.08 14.33
C THR A 118 7.76 10.25 14.88
N SER A 119 7.21 11.46 14.76
CA SER A 119 7.80 12.68 15.29
C SER A 119 8.23 12.50 16.74
N SER A 120 9.52 12.68 17.03
CA SER A 120 10.09 12.59 18.38
C SER A 120 9.82 13.84 19.24
N GLN A 121 8.73 14.57 18.97
CA GLN A 121 8.39 15.82 19.66
C GLN A 121 7.41 15.60 20.81
#